data_AF-A0A6J4XYB5-F1
#
_entry.id   AF-A0A6J4XYB5-F1
#
_cell.length_a   1.000
_cell.length_b   1.000
_cell.length_c   1.000
_cell.angle_alpha   90.00
_cell.angle_beta   90.00
_cell.angle_gamma   90.00
#
_symmetry.space_group_name_H-M   'P 1'
#
loop_
_entity.id
_entity.type
_entity.pdbx_description
1 polymer ?
#
loop_
_entity_poly.entity_id
_entity_poly.type
_entity_poly.pdbx_seq_one_letter_code
_entity_poly.pdbx_strand_id
1 'polypeptide(L)' 'MIKVTRLNDSVMVVNVEKIQSLQATPDTLITFTNQDRIMVKEPVEEISQRIVEYQRSVNCNTDDTTGESLNRYRQSVD' A
#
# COMPACT_ATOMS: atom_id res chain seq x y z
N MET A 1 0.78 -5.73 -4.03
CA MET A 1 -0.07 -6.93 -3.79
C MET A 1 0.42 -7.63 -2.52
N ILE A 2 -0.47 -7.99 -1.59
CA ILE A 2 -0.10 -8.70 -0.35
C ILE A 2 -0.82 -10.04 -0.28
N LYS A 3 -0.15 -11.04 0.30
CA LYS A 3 -0.73 -12.36 0.57
C LYS A 3 -1.54 -12.31 1.87
N VAL A 4 -2.68 -12.97 1.91
CA VAL A 4 -3.53 -13.13 3.10
C VAL A 4 -4.16 -14.52 3.13
N THR A 5 -4.57 -14.96 4.31
CA THR A 5 -5.16 -16.27 4.53
C THR A 5 -6.58 -16.10 5.04
N ARG A 6 -7.55 -16.62 4.29
CA ARG A 6 -8.95 -16.61 4.73
C ARG A 6 -9.17 -17.58 5.89
N LEU A 7 -10.30 -17.44 6.57
CA LEU A 7 -10.67 -18.31 7.70
C LEU A 7 -10.80 -19.80 7.31
N ASN A 8 -11.04 -20.10 6.04
CA ASN A 8 -11.11 -21.46 5.50
C ASN A 8 -9.73 -22.01 5.04
N ASP A 9 -8.63 -21.44 5.53
CA ASP A 9 -7.24 -21.77 5.17
C ASP A 9 -6.88 -21.57 3.69
N SER A 10 -7.78 -21.00 2.89
CA SER A 10 -7.48 -20.63 1.51
C SER A 10 -6.60 -19.39 1.46
N VAL A 11 -5.55 -19.47 0.66
CA VAL A 11 -4.60 -18.40 0.45
C VAL A 11 -5.05 -17.55 -0.73
N MET A 12 -5.01 -16.23 -0.55
CA MET A 12 -5.33 -15.26 -1.61
C MET A 12 -4.32 -14.12 -1.62
N VAL A 13 -4.16 -13.49 -2.79
CA VAL A 13 -3.40 -12.25 -2.95
C VAL A 13 -4.37 -11.11 -3.20
N VAL A 14 -4.23 -10.02 -2.44
CA VAL A 14 -5.12 -8.86 -2.51
C VAL A 14 -4.36 -7.60 -2.91
N ASN A 15 -5.05 -6.70 -3.62
CA ASN A 15 -4.50 -5.39 -3.95
C ASN A 15 -4.63 -4.47 -2.74
N VAL A 16 -3.50 -3.95 -2.27
CA VAL A 16 -3.39 -3.01 -1.16
C VAL A 16 -4.07 -1.68 -1.45
N GLU A 17 -3.95 -1.17 -2.68
CA GLU A 17 -4.50 0.14 -3.08
C GLU A 17 -6.04 0.16 -3.09
N LYS A 18 -6.66 -1.02 -3.12
CA LYS A 18 -8.12 -1.16 -3.07
C LYS A 18 -8.65 -1.34 -1.66
N ILE A 19 -7.79 -1.47 -0.64
CA ILE A 19 -8.22 -1.62 0.74
C ILE A 19 -8.74 -0.26 1.22
N GLN A 20 -9.98 -0.25 1.72
CA GLN A 20 -10.61 0.91 2.30
C GLN A 20 -10.40 0.97 3.83
N SER A 21 -10.55 -0.16 4.52
CA SER A 21 -10.37 -0.23 5.98
C SER A 21 -10.04 -1.64 6.46
N LEU A 22 -9.43 -1.70 7.64
CA LEU A 22 -9.16 -2.91 8.42
C LEU A 22 -9.86 -2.79 9.76
N GLN A 23 -10.56 -3.83 10.21
CA GLN A 23 -11.23 -3.87 11.52
C GLN A 23 -10.90 -5.16 12.26
N ALA A 24 -10.61 -5.04 13.56
CA ALA A 24 -10.43 -6.19 14.45
C ALA A 24 -11.79 -6.65 15.00
N THR A 25 -12.22 -7.85 14.59
CA THR A 25 -13.48 -8.51 14.98
C THR A 25 -13.29 -10.03 15.02
N PRO A 26 -13.32 -10.66 16.21
CA PRO A 26 -12.22 -11.53 16.73
C PRO A 26 -11.02 -11.84 15.80
N ASP A 27 -11.29 -12.14 14.53
CA ASP A 27 -10.37 -12.14 13.40
C ASP A 27 -10.27 -10.74 12.73
N THR A 28 -9.62 -10.61 11.56
CA THR A 28 -9.55 -9.31 10.86
C THR A 28 -10.49 -9.23 9.67
N LEU A 29 -11.29 -8.17 9.59
CA LEU A 29 -12.13 -7.84 8.44
C LEU A 29 -11.41 -6.80 7.56
N ILE A 30 -11.18 -7.17 6.30
CA ILE A 30 -10.69 -6.25 5.26
C ILE A 30 -11.89 -5.80 4.44
N THR A 31 -12.11 -4.49 4.37
CA THR A 31 -13.11 -3.87 3.48
C THR A 31 -12.40 -3.21 2.32
N PHE A 32 -12.86 -3.46 1.11
CA PHE A 32 -12.34 -2.87 -0.12
C PHE A 32 -13.19 -1.67 -0.57
N THR A 33 -12.64 -0.81 -1.42
CA THR A 33 -13.30 0.39 -1.95
C THR A 33 -14.55 0.09 -2.78
N ASN A 34 -14.67 -1.13 -3.30
CA ASN A 34 -15.86 -1.61 -4.01
C ASN A 34 -16.92 -2.23 -3.07
N GLN A 35 -16.82 -2.02 -1.76
CA GLN A 35 -17.68 -2.57 -0.71
C GLN A 35 -17.54 -4.09 -0.48
N ASP A 36 -16.66 -4.78 -1.21
CA ASP A 36 -16.36 -6.18 -0.92
C ASP A 36 -15.67 -6.31 0.44
N ARG A 37 -15.94 -7.41 1.13
CA ARG A 37 -15.40 -7.69 2.46
C ARG A 37 -14.89 -9.11 2.54
N ILE A 38 -13.75 -9.28 3.20
CA ILE A 38 -13.18 -10.61 3.48
C ILE A 38 -12.70 -10.67 4.91
N MET A 39 -12.90 -11.82 5.56
CA MET A 39 -12.27 -12.12 6.84
C MET A 39 -11.00 -12.92 6.64
N VAL A 40 -9.95 -12.55 7.36
CA VAL A 40 -8.62 -13.15 7.28
C VAL A 40 -8.11 -13.47 8.68
N LYS A 41 -7.19 -14.44 8.76
CA LYS A 41 -6.62 -14.94 10.02
C LYS A 41 -5.52 -14.02 10.54
N GLU A 42 -4.88 -13.25 9.66
CA GLU A 42 -3.83 -12.32 10.05
C GLU A 42 -4.40 -11.13 10.85
N PRO A 43 -3.73 -10.69 11.93
CA PRO A 43 -4.14 -9.51 12.70
C PRO A 43 -3.95 -8.22 11.90
N VAL A 44 -4.65 -7.17 12.32
CA VAL A 44 -4.59 -5.83 11.69
C VAL A 44 -3.16 -5.29 11.64
N GLU A 45 -2.38 -5.46 12.70
CA GLU A 45 -0.98 -5.02 12.78
C GLU A 45 -0.10 -5.67 11.71
N GLU A 46 -0.25 -6.97 11.50
CA GLU A 46 0.54 -7.71 10.51
C GLU A 46 0.19 -7.27 9.08
N ILE A 47 -1.10 -7.11 8.79
CA ILE A 47 -1.55 -6.62 7.48
C ILE A 47 -1.06 -5.19 7.26
N SER A 48 -1.13 -4.33 8.29
CA SER A 48 -0.65 -2.95 8.23
C SER A 48 0.84 -2.88 7.94
N GLN A 49 1.64 -3.73 8.58
CA GLN A 49 3.07 -3.81 8.30
C GLN A 49 3.35 -4.21 6.85
N ARG A 50 2.66 -5.22 6.32
CA ARG A 50 2.79 -5.64 4.92
C ARG A 50 2.39 -4.54 3.94
N ILE A 51 1.40 -3.72 4.28
CA ILE A 51 1.00 -2.53 3.50
C ILE A 51 2.13 -1.50 3.47
N VAL A 52 2.74 -1.21 4.61
CA VAL A 52 3.86 -0.26 4.71
C VAL A 52 5.08 -0.75 3.94
N GLU A 53 5.42 -2.04 4.04
CA GLU A 53 6.50 -2.65 3.27
C GLU A 53 6.25 -2.57 1.76
N TYR A 54 5.01 -2.82 1.33
CA TYR A 54 4.62 -2.63 -0.07
C TYR A 54 4.80 -1.18 -0.52
N GLN A 55 4.30 -0.20 0.23
CA GLN A 55 4.45 1.22 -0.10
C GLN A 55 5.93 1.61 -0.19
N ARG A 56 6.75 1.19 0.79
CA ARG A 56 8.20 1.44 0.76
C ARG A 56 8.84 0.87 -0.52
N SER A 57 8.48 -0.35 -0.90
CA SER A 57 9.02 -0.99 -2.11
C SER A 57 8.61 -0.29 -3.41
N VAL A 58 7.42 0.31 -3.46
CA VAL A 58 6.91 1.03 -4.63
C VAL A 58 7.49 2.45 -4.69
N ASN A 59 7.66 3.09 -3.54
CA ASN A 59 8.13 4.47 -3.43
C ASN A 59 9.67 4.60 -3.33
N CYS A 60 10.43 3.52 -3.12
CA CYS A 60 11.89 3.59 -3.07
C CYS A 60 12.57 3.81 -4.43
N ASN A 61 11.81 4.09 -5.50
CA ASN A 61 12.34 4.36 -6.83
C ASN A 61 12.18 5.84 -7.25
N THR A 62 11.95 6.75 -6.30
CA THR A 62 11.89 8.20 -6.55
C THR A 62 13.12 8.91 -5.98
N ASP A 63 14.29 8.53 -6.46
CA ASP A 63 15.44 9.42 -6.49
C ASP A 63 15.73 9.75 -7.98
N ASP A 64 15.95 11.05 -8.25
CA ASP A 64 16.41 11.66 -9.50
C ASP A 64 15.46 11.74 -10.71
N THR A 65 15.02 12.97 -11.04
CA THR A 65 15.25 13.62 -12.36
C THR A 65 14.64 15.04 -12.43
N THR A 66 13.72 15.46 -11.56
CA THR A 66 13.05 16.77 -11.75
C THR A 66 13.44 17.81 -10.70
N GLY A 67 14.64 18.36 -10.84
CA GLY A 67 15.10 19.48 -9.99
C GLY A 67 16.14 20.42 -10.61
N GLU A 68 16.96 19.94 -11.56
CA GLU A 68 18.14 20.72 -12.01
C GLU A 68 17.93 21.61 -13.25
N SER A 69 16.75 21.63 -13.88
CA SER A 69 16.58 22.35 -15.16
C SER A 69 16.09 23.80 -15.08
N LEU A 70 15.79 24.36 -13.90
CA LEU A 70 15.27 25.74 -13.80
C LEU A 70 16.30 26.80 -13.34
N ASN A 71 17.51 26.41 -12.91
CA ASN A 71 18.47 27.37 -12.38
C ASN A 71 19.43 27.97 -13.44
N ARG A 72 19.37 27.52 -14.69
CA ARG A 72 20.29 28.01 -15.75
C ARG A 72 19.76 29.18 -16.58
N TYR A 73 18.49 29.58 -16.41
CA TYR A 73 17.88 30.66 -17.20
C TYR A 73 17.91 32.04 -16.52
N ARG A 74 18.37 32.15 -15.27
CA ARG A 74 18.39 33.42 -14.51
C ARG A 74 19.70 34.19 -14.55
N GLN A 75 20.71 33.73 -15.29
CA GLN A 75 22.05 34.34 -15.30
C GLN A 75 22.51 34.82 -16.69
N SER A 76 21.57 35.02 -17.62
CA SER A 76 21.87 35.45 -19.01
C SER A 76 21.12 36.73 -19.44
N VAL A 77 20.80 37.60 -18.49
CA VAL A 77 20.37 38.98 -18.75
C VAL A 77 21.10 39.89 -17.78
N ASP A 78 22.41 40.00 -18.01
CA ASP A 78 23.15 41.26 -17.86
C ASP A 78 22.83 42.16 -19.05
#